data_AF-A0A6G1S2G4-F1
#
_entry.id   AF-A0A6G1S2G4-F1
#
_cell.length_a   1.000
_cell.length_b   1.000
_cell.length_c   1.000
_cell.angle_alpha   90.00
_cell.angle_beta   90.00
_cell.angle_gamma   90.00
#
_symmetry.space_group_name_H-M   'P 1'
#
loop_
_entity.id
_entity.type
_entity.pdbx_description
1 polymer ?
#
loop_
_entity_poly.entity_id
_entity_poly.type
_entity_poly.pdbx_seq_one_letter_code
_entity_poly.pdbx_strand_id
1 'polypeptide(L)'
;IAGKLHTGRSRNDQVVTDLKLMMKNSLSVISTHLLQLIKTLVERAAIEIDVILPGYTHLQKAQPIRWSQFLLSHAVALTRDSERLGEIKKRINVLPLGSGALAGNPLEIDRELLRSELD
;
A
#
# COMPACT_ATOMS: atom_id res chain seq x y z
N ILE A 1 -37.43 -3.87 9.05
CA ILE A 1 -36.68 -2.98 8.14
C ILE A 1 -35.21 -3.42 8.04
N ALA A 2 -34.48 -3.58 9.16
CA ALA A 2 -33.09 -4.08 9.15
C ALA A 2 -32.89 -5.47 8.50
N GLY A 3 -33.79 -6.43 8.73
CA GLY A 3 -33.67 -7.78 8.15
C GLY A 3 -33.77 -7.85 6.62
N LYS A 4 -34.30 -6.82 5.96
CA LYS A 4 -34.38 -6.73 4.49
C LYS A 4 -33.10 -6.16 3.85
N LEU A 5 -32.20 -5.56 4.64
CA LEU A 5 -30.96 -4.97 4.14
C LEU A 5 -29.96 -6.03 3.62
N HIS A 6 -30.06 -7.27 4.13
CA HIS A 6 -29.19 -8.38 3.74
C HIS A 6 -29.71 -9.15 2.52
N THR A 7 -30.89 -8.80 1.99
CA THR A 7 -31.46 -9.48 0.82
C THR A 7 -30.49 -9.39 -0.37
N GLY A 8 -30.12 -10.54 -0.93
CA GLY A 8 -29.17 -10.65 -2.04
C GLY A 8 -27.69 -10.50 -1.65
N ARG A 9 -27.35 -10.32 -0.37
CA ARG A 9 -25.97 -10.23 0.10
C ARG A 9 -25.53 -11.52 0.78
N SER A 10 -24.24 -11.85 0.69
CA SER A 10 -23.63 -12.90 1.49
C SER A 10 -22.59 -12.34 2.43
N ARG A 11 -22.30 -13.04 3.51
CA ARG A 11 -21.17 -12.69 4.36
C ARG A 11 -19.84 -12.84 3.61
N ASN A 12 -19.78 -13.75 2.62
CA ASN A 12 -18.56 -14.08 1.88
C ASN A 12 -18.09 -12.93 1.00
N ASP A 13 -18.99 -12.32 0.23
CA ASP A 13 -18.62 -11.17 -0.61
C ASP A 13 -18.53 -9.88 0.19
N GLN A 14 -19.33 -9.72 1.25
CA GLN A 14 -19.22 -8.59 2.19
C GLN A 14 -17.87 -8.51 2.88
N VAL A 15 -17.41 -9.59 3.53
CA VAL A 15 -16.17 -9.55 4.31
C VAL A 15 -14.94 -9.24 3.44
N VAL A 16 -14.92 -9.74 2.21
CA VAL A 16 -13.84 -9.44 1.26
C VAL A 16 -13.91 -7.99 0.79
N THR A 17 -15.11 -7.45 0.60
CA THR A 17 -15.31 -6.04 0.24
C THR A 17 -14.84 -5.12 1.36
N ASP A 18 -15.26 -5.37 2.60
CA ASP A 18 -14.86 -4.59 3.78
C ASP A 18 -13.34 -4.63 3.97
N LEU A 19 -12.73 -5.81 3.83
CA LEU A 19 -11.28 -5.97 3.92
C LEU A 19 -10.56 -5.14 2.84
N LYS A 20 -11.03 -5.18 1.59
CA LYS A 20 -10.41 -4.40 0.51
C LYS A 20 -10.55 -2.90 0.71
N LEU A 21 -11.70 -2.42 1.18
CA LEU A 21 -11.90 -1.00 1.51
C LEU A 21 -10.97 -0.55 2.63
N MET A 22 -10.85 -1.35 3.69
CA MET A 22 -9.89 -1.11 4.76
C MET A 22 -8.45 -1.08 4.22
N MET A 23 -8.07 -2.07 3.41
CA MET A 23 -6.73 -2.13 2.79
C MET A 23 -6.45 -0.92 1.89
N LYS A 24 -7.43 -0.45 1.11
CA LYS A 24 -7.28 0.75 0.26
C LYS A 24 -6.94 1.99 1.10
N ASN A 25 -7.62 2.17 2.23
CA ASN A 25 -7.33 3.25 3.17
C ASN A 25 -5.95 3.09 3.82
N SER A 26 -5.62 1.90 4.32
CA SER A 26 -4.32 1.63 4.96
C SER A 26 -3.14 1.82 3.98
N LEU A 27 -3.27 1.36 2.73
CA LEU A 27 -2.24 1.55 1.71
C LEU A 27 -1.99 3.03 1.41
N SER A 28 -3.02 3.87 1.42
CA SER A 28 -2.87 5.31 1.22
C SER A 28 -2.03 5.95 2.33
N VAL A 29 -2.31 5.60 3.59
CA VAL A 29 -1.56 6.08 4.76
C VAL A 29 -0.10 5.61 4.71
N ILE A 30 0.13 4.31 4.51
CA ILE A 30 1.47 3.73 4.46
C ILE A 30 2.28 4.31 3.31
N SER A 31 1.69 4.46 2.12
CA SER A 31 2.36 5.04 0.95
C SER A 31 2.79 6.49 1.22
N THR A 32 1.96 7.27 1.91
CA THR A 32 2.27 8.65 2.27
C THR A 32 3.48 8.71 3.21
N HIS A 33 3.49 7.90 4.27
CA HIS A 33 4.61 7.87 5.22
C HIS A 33 5.90 7.33 4.59
N LEU A 34 5.80 6.33 3.71
CA LEU A 34 6.96 5.80 2.98
C LEU A 34 7.59 6.87 2.08
N LEU A 35 6.78 7.59 1.32
CA LEU A 35 7.27 8.68 0.47
C LEU A 35 7.88 9.81 1.31
N GLN A 36 7.27 10.15 2.45
CA GLN A 36 7.83 11.13 3.36
C GLN A 36 9.19 10.69 3.91
N LEU A 37 9.35 9.42 4.28
CA LEU A 37 10.62 8.87 4.73
C LEU A 37 11.68 8.94 3.63
N ILE A 38 11.35 8.52 2.40
CA ILE A 38 12.26 8.58 1.25
C ILE A 38 12.71 10.04 1.02
N LYS A 39 11.77 10.99 1.03
CA LYS A 39 12.07 12.42 0.88
C LYS A 39 13.02 12.91 1.96
N THR A 40 12.74 12.60 3.23
CA THR A 40 13.60 12.97 4.36
C THR A 40 15.02 12.41 4.20
N LEU A 41 15.17 11.14 3.79
CA LEU A 41 16.48 10.52 3.56
C LEU A 41 17.27 11.26 2.45
N VAL A 42 16.60 11.61 1.35
CA VAL A 42 17.21 12.34 0.22
C VAL A 42 17.61 13.75 0.63
N GLU A 43 16.75 14.48 1.35
CA GLU A 43 17.04 15.83 1.84
C GLU A 43 18.23 15.84 2.81
N ARG A 44 18.26 14.90 3.75
CA ARG A 44 19.38 14.73 4.69
C ARG A 44 20.67 14.40 3.95
N ALA A 45 20.61 13.49 2.98
CA ALA A 45 21.77 13.13 2.16
C ALA A 45 22.34 14.32 1.38
N ALA A 46 21.49 15.23 0.89
CA ALA A 46 21.93 16.43 0.19
C ALA A 46 22.59 17.44 1.13
N ILE A 47 22.00 17.68 2.31
CA ILE A 47 22.51 18.66 3.30
C ILE A 47 23.82 18.17 3.94
N GLU A 48 23.97 16.86 4.14
CA GLU A 48 25.07 16.26 4.90
C GLU A 48 26.10 15.55 4.00
N ILE A 49 26.27 16.03 2.76
CA ILE A 49 27.10 15.39 1.74
C ILE A 49 28.55 15.19 2.20
N ASP A 50 29.11 16.12 2.97
CA ASP A 50 30.52 16.13 3.39
C ASP A 50 30.82 15.31 4.65
N VAL A 51 29.79 14.71 5.27
CA VAL A 51 29.97 13.83 6.43
C VAL A 51 30.49 12.47 5.97
N ILE A 52 31.64 12.05 6.50
CA ILE A 52 32.28 10.75 6.24
C ILE A 52 32.06 9.83 7.44
N LEU A 53 31.77 8.55 7.16
CA LEU A 53 31.74 7.47 8.16
C LEU A 53 32.54 6.25 7.67
N PRO A 54 32.96 5.35 8.55
CA PRO A 54 33.46 4.05 8.14
C PRO A 54 32.34 3.25 7.44
N GLY A 55 32.63 2.68 6.26
CA GLY A 55 31.80 1.63 5.69
C GLY A 55 31.98 0.33 6.47
N TYR A 56 30.97 -0.55 6.45
CA TYR A 56 31.00 -1.80 7.21
C TYR A 56 30.64 -3.01 6.34
N THR A 57 31.41 -4.08 6.50
CA THR A 57 31.11 -5.42 6.01
C THR A 57 31.42 -6.41 7.13
N HIS A 58 30.52 -7.36 7.43
CA HIS A 58 30.63 -8.21 8.62
C HIS A 58 30.82 -7.42 9.93
N LEU A 59 30.25 -6.20 10.00
CA LEU A 59 30.45 -5.23 11.08
C LEU A 59 31.91 -4.83 11.33
N GLN A 60 32.83 -5.12 10.41
CA GLN A 60 34.20 -4.65 10.43
C GLN A 60 34.34 -3.41 9.56
N LYS A 61 35.20 -2.47 9.99
CA LYS A 61 35.50 -1.24 9.25
C LYS A 61 36.13 -1.61 7.90
N ALA A 62 35.50 -1.18 6.82
CA ALA A 62 35.98 -1.30 5.46
C ALA A 62 36.45 0.08 4.97
N GLN A 63 36.14 0.43 3.72
CA GLN A 63 36.47 1.74 3.14
C GLN A 63 35.60 2.85 3.75
N PRO A 64 36.11 4.08 3.91
CA PRO A 64 35.29 5.24 4.22
C PRO A 64 34.21 5.46 3.16
N ILE A 65 33.01 5.83 3.60
CA ILE A 65 31.90 6.20 2.74
C ILE A 65 31.33 7.54 3.19
N ARG A 66 30.54 8.20 2.33
CA ARG A 66 29.74 9.36 2.75
C ARG A 66 28.48 8.90 3.48
N TRP A 67 28.07 9.66 4.48
CA TRP A 67 26.80 9.47 5.18
C TRP A 67 25.60 9.56 4.23
N SER A 68 25.69 10.48 3.27
CA SER A 68 24.72 10.60 2.18
C SER A 68 24.57 9.29 1.38
N GLN A 69 25.66 8.60 1.07
CA GLN A 69 25.61 7.33 0.35
C GLN A 69 24.90 6.24 1.16
N PHE A 70 25.14 6.21 2.48
CA PHE A 70 24.44 5.28 3.38
C PHE A 70 22.93 5.57 3.40
N LEU A 71 22.52 6.83 3.60
CA LEU A 71 21.11 7.23 3.57
C LEU A 71 20.43 6.90 2.24
N LEU A 72 21.07 7.23 1.11
CA LEU A 72 20.53 6.97 -0.22
C LEU A 72 20.41 5.48 -0.51
N SER A 73 21.28 4.63 0.05
CA SER A 73 21.15 3.18 -0.11
C SER A 73 19.82 2.65 0.46
N HIS A 74 19.36 3.20 1.59
CA HIS A 74 18.05 2.91 2.17
C HIS A 74 16.92 3.55 1.36
N ALA A 75 17.07 4.80 0.92
CA ALA A 75 16.06 5.46 0.11
C ALA A 75 15.76 4.68 -1.18
N VAL A 76 16.79 4.22 -1.90
CA VAL A 76 16.67 3.40 -3.13
C VAL A 76 16.05 2.03 -2.85
N ALA A 77 16.26 1.46 -1.66
CA ALA A 77 15.55 0.23 -1.29
C ALA A 77 14.05 0.48 -1.11
N LEU A 78 13.70 1.57 -0.42
CA LEU A 78 12.34 1.95 -0.11
C LEU A 78 11.55 2.41 -1.35
N THR A 79 12.19 2.94 -2.40
CA THR A 79 11.47 3.25 -3.65
C THR A 79 10.88 2.01 -4.30
N ARG A 80 11.57 0.86 -4.25
CA ARG A 80 11.02 -0.42 -4.74
C ARG A 80 9.81 -0.87 -3.91
N ASP A 81 9.81 -0.59 -2.61
CA ASP A 81 8.64 -0.86 -1.78
C ASP A 81 7.46 0.05 -2.15
N SER A 82 7.74 1.32 -2.48
CA SER A 82 6.71 2.25 -2.98
C SER A 82 6.09 1.77 -4.30
N GLU A 83 6.91 1.26 -5.23
CA GLU A 83 6.44 0.64 -6.48
C GLU A 83 5.52 -0.55 -6.20
N ARG A 84 5.94 -1.47 -5.31
CA ARG A 84 5.13 -2.64 -4.91
C ARG A 84 3.80 -2.24 -4.28
N LEU A 85 3.78 -1.22 -3.42
CA LEU A 85 2.51 -0.70 -2.86
C LEU A 85 1.58 -0.16 -3.95
N GLY A 86 2.15 0.52 -4.96
CA GLY A 86 1.41 0.98 -6.14
C GLY A 86 0.79 -0.17 -6.94
N GLU A 87 1.51 -1.27 -7.12
CA GLU A 87 0.98 -2.47 -7.77
C GLU A 87 -0.13 -3.15 -6.96
N ILE A 88 0.05 -3.27 -5.64
CA ILE A 88 -0.96 -3.84 -4.74
C ILE A 88 -2.25 -3.01 -4.81
N LYS A 89 -2.13 -1.67 -4.78
CA LYS A 89 -3.29 -0.77 -4.88
C LYS A 89 -4.12 -1.05 -6.14
N LYS A 90 -3.48 -1.28 -7.29
CA LYS A 90 -4.17 -1.65 -8.54
C LYS A 90 -4.89 -2.99 -8.42
N ARG A 91 -4.25 -4.01 -7.83
CA ARG A 91 -4.80 -5.37 -7.70
C ARG A 91 -5.98 -5.47 -6.74
N ILE A 92 -5.98 -4.67 -5.67
CA ILE A 92 -7.07 -4.70 -4.70
C ILE A 92 -8.29 -3.89 -5.13
N ASN A 93 -8.16 -2.95 -6.08
CA ASN A 93 -9.23 -2.07 -6.55
C ASN A 93 -10.21 -2.78 -7.51
N VAL A 94 -10.80 -3.88 -7.04
CA VAL A 94 -11.75 -4.73 -7.75
C VAL A 94 -12.87 -5.10 -6.80
N LEU A 95 -14.12 -4.76 -7.17
CA LEU A 95 -15.31 -4.95 -6.34
C LEU A 95 -15.72 -6.44 -6.21
N PRO A 96 -15.71 -7.03 -5.01
CA PRO A 96 -16.25 -8.38 -4.76
C PRO A 96 -17.77 -8.38 -4.54
N LEU A 97 -18.32 -7.31 -3.95
CA LEU A 97 -19.74 -7.23 -3.58
C LEU A 97 -20.66 -7.50 -4.78
N GLY A 98 -21.68 -8.32 -4.54
CA GLY A 98 -22.58 -8.80 -5.58
C GLY A 98 -22.22 -10.17 -6.16
N SER A 99 -21.14 -10.78 -5.67
CA SER A 99 -20.78 -12.17 -5.99
C SER A 99 -21.57 -13.19 -5.16
N GLY A 100 -22.34 -12.74 -4.16
CA GLY A 100 -23.14 -13.61 -3.31
C GLY A 100 -22.26 -14.57 -2.51
N ALA A 101 -22.81 -15.72 -2.14
CA ALA A 101 -22.06 -16.69 -1.34
C ALA A 101 -20.93 -17.37 -2.12
N LEU A 102 -21.16 -17.63 -3.41
CA LEU A 102 -20.18 -18.22 -4.33
C LEU A 102 -20.58 -18.13 -5.81
N ALA A 103 -21.88 -17.94 -6.14
CA ALA A 103 -22.43 -18.12 -7.49
C ALA A 103 -23.13 -16.88 -8.06
N GLY A 104 -22.88 -15.69 -7.50
CA GLY A 104 -23.52 -14.44 -7.91
C GLY A 104 -24.76 -14.07 -7.09
N ASN A 105 -25.24 -12.86 -7.36
CA ASN A 105 -26.48 -12.32 -6.80
C ASN A 105 -27.65 -12.56 -7.79
N PRO A 106 -28.81 -13.09 -7.34
CA PRO A 106 -29.93 -13.44 -8.22
C PRO A 106 -30.90 -12.29 -8.52
N LEU A 107 -30.63 -11.07 -8.05
CA LEU A 107 -31.52 -9.91 -8.10
C LEU A 107 -31.11 -8.88 -9.16
N GLU A 108 -30.34 -9.29 -10.17
CA GLU A 108 -29.94 -8.46 -11.32
C GLU A 108 -29.34 -7.10 -10.92
N ILE A 109 -28.57 -7.07 -9.83
CA ILE A 109 -27.96 -5.83 -9.33
C ILE A 109 -26.93 -5.27 -10.32
N ASP A 110 -26.94 -3.94 -10.48
CA ASP A 110 -25.89 -3.23 -11.21
C ASP A 110 -24.61 -3.17 -10.37
N ARG A 111 -23.65 -4.03 -10.71
CA ARG A 111 -22.35 -4.09 -10.03
C ARG A 111 -21.41 -2.96 -10.41
N GLU A 112 -21.63 -2.31 -11.55
CA GLU A 112 -20.81 -1.17 -11.96
C GLU A 112 -21.23 0.09 -11.18
N LEU A 113 -22.54 0.31 -11.03
CA LEU A 113 -23.05 1.33 -10.12
C LEU A 113 -22.55 1.11 -8.69
N LEU A 114 -22.61 -0.13 -8.19
CA LEU A 114 -22.12 -0.47 -6.86
C LEU A 114 -20.63 -0.21 -6.68
N ARG A 115 -19.85 -0.39 -7.75
CA ARG A 115 -18.40 -0.12 -7.77
C ARG A 115 -18.14 1.38 -7.63
N SER A 116 -18.87 2.21 -8.38
CA SER A 116 -18.72 3.67 -8.31
C SER A 116 -19.13 4.26 -6.97
N GLU A 117 -20.12 3.68 -6.30
CA GLU A 117 -20.59 4.14 -4.97
C GLU A 117 -19.62 3.78 -3.82
N LEU A 118 -18.67 2.88 -4.07
CA LEU A 118 -17.71 2.36 -3.09
C LEU A 118 -16.25 2.78 -3.38
N ASP A 119 -16.03 3.55 -4.44
CA ASP A 119 -14.69 4.05 -4.81
C ASP A 119 -14.23 5.21 -3.93
#